data_AF-A0A956Y2M0-F1
#
_entry.id   AF-A0A956Y2M0-F1
#
_cell.length_a   1.000
_cell.length_b   1.000
_cell.length_c   1.000
_cell.angle_alpha   90.00
_cell.angle_beta   90.00
_cell.angle_gamma   90.00
#
_symmetry.space_group_name_H-M   'P 1'
#
loop_
_entity.id
_entity.type
_entity.pdbx_description
1 polymer ?
#
loop_
_entity_poly.entity_id
_entity_poly.type
_entity_poly.pdbx_seq_one_letter_code
_entity_poly.pdbx_strand_id
1 'polypeptide(L)'
;IGADTVLAQIIERVREAQASKPAIARLTDRVASVFVPVVVSIALLTFLLWYWLGPEPKLSYALVTAMTVLVIACPCALGLATPISIIAGVGKAAQHGILIRNGDALQQAAEIDTVVLDKTGTLTAGKPVLQGIHVAAGQDENRLLQLVASLEQGSEHPLAQAIRTGAGNRELPVLEITDFSSISGHGI
;
A
#
# COMPACT_ATOMS: atom_id res chain seq x y z
N ILE A 1 -0.48 25.71 16.71
CA ILE A 1 0.46 26.15 15.65
C ILE A 1 1.74 25.33 15.82
N GLY A 2 2.33 24.79 14.76
CA GLY A 2 3.45 23.85 14.88
C GLY A 2 2.99 22.40 15.03
N ALA A 3 3.28 21.76 16.16
CA ALA A 3 3.02 20.33 16.40
C ALA A 3 1.53 19.94 16.39
N ASP A 4 0.63 20.86 16.75
CA ASP A 4 -0.83 20.60 16.76
C ASP A 4 -1.51 20.76 15.39
N THR A 5 -0.74 21.00 14.32
CA THR A 5 -1.32 21.12 12.98
C THR A 5 -1.65 19.73 12.43
N VAL A 6 -2.72 19.65 11.63
CA VAL A 6 -3.08 18.44 10.89
C VAL A 6 -1.90 17.92 10.06
N LEU A 7 -1.11 18.84 9.49
CA LEU A 7 0.09 18.50 8.72
C LEU A 7 1.20 17.88 9.58
N ALA A 8 1.47 18.42 10.77
CA ALA A 8 2.46 17.85 11.68
C ALA A 8 2.06 16.45 12.16
N GLN A 9 0.77 16.22 12.43
CA GLN A 9 0.26 14.89 12.78
C GLN A 9 0.39 13.90 11.61
N ILE A 10 0.13 14.32 10.37
CA ILE A 10 0.35 13.47 9.18
C ILE A 10 1.83 13.11 9.04
N ILE A 11 2.73 14.09 9.20
CA ILE A 11 4.18 13.86 9.11
C ILE A 11 4.64 12.88 10.19
N GLU A 12 4.16 13.03 11.43
CA GLU A 12 4.53 12.12 12.52
C GLU A 12 4.01 10.69 12.28
N ARG A 13 2.76 10.53 11.84
CA ARG A 13 2.18 9.23 11.47
C ARG A 13 2.96 8.54 10.34
N VAL A 14 3.42 9.31 9.35
CA VAL A 14 4.26 8.81 8.25
C VAL A 14 5.64 8.40 8.77
N ARG A 15 6.21 9.16 9.70
CA ARG A 15 7.52 8.89 10.31
C ARG A 15 7.49 7.63 11.17
N GLU A 16 6.45 7.43 11.97
CA GLU A 16 6.22 6.22 12.75
C GLU A 16 6.10 4.98 11.85
N ALA A 17 5.38 5.10 10.72
CA ALA A 17 5.25 4.02 9.75
C ALA A 17 6.59 3.66 9.08
N GLN A 18 7.40 4.66 8.73
CA GLN A 18 8.72 4.48 8.10
C GLN A 18 9.80 3.97 9.05
N ALA A 19 9.68 4.22 10.36
CA ALA A 19 10.63 3.77 11.37
C ALA A 19 10.46 2.29 11.76
N SER A 20 9.38 1.64 11.30
CA SER A 20 9.11 0.24 11.63
C SER A 20 10.02 -0.70 10.83
N LYS A 21 10.79 -1.55 11.54
CA LYS A 21 11.61 -2.59 10.92
C LYS A 21 10.71 -3.56 10.15
N PRO A 22 11.08 -3.95 8.91
CA PRO A 22 10.38 -4.97 8.16
C PRO A 22 10.15 -6.22 9.00
N ALA A 23 8.92 -6.71 9.03
CA ALA A 23 8.53 -7.87 9.84
C ALA A 23 9.33 -9.12 9.45
N ILE A 24 9.73 -9.21 8.18
CA ILE A 24 10.40 -10.39 7.63
C ILE A 24 11.86 -10.56 8.06
N ALA A 25 12.56 -9.47 8.40
CA ALA A 25 13.89 -9.56 8.99
C ALA A 25 13.86 -10.39 10.30
N ARG A 26 12.73 -10.34 11.02
CA ARG A 26 12.53 -11.10 12.27
C ARG A 26 12.35 -12.60 12.05
N LEU A 27 11.87 -13.05 10.89
CA LEU A 27 11.71 -14.48 10.59
C LEU A 27 13.07 -15.16 10.44
N THR A 28 13.94 -14.59 9.61
CA THR A 28 15.32 -15.08 9.45
C THR A 28 16.08 -15.00 10.77
N ASP A 29 15.94 -13.90 11.52
CA ASP A 29 16.57 -13.75 12.83
C ASP A 29 16.07 -14.80 13.85
N ARG A 30 14.77 -15.14 13.82
CA ARG A 30 14.17 -16.16 14.69
C ARG A 30 14.62 -17.58 14.33
N VAL A 31 14.80 -17.87 13.04
CA VAL A 31 15.36 -19.16 12.62
C VAL A 31 16.84 -19.23 13.02
N ALA A 32 17.61 -18.18 12.77
CA ALA A 32 19.02 -18.11 13.13
C ALA A 32 19.25 -18.23 14.65
N SER A 33 18.38 -17.63 15.47
CA SER A 33 18.51 -17.69 16.94
C SER A 33 18.34 -19.08 17.52
N VAL A 34 17.64 -19.99 16.83
CA VAL A 34 17.53 -21.40 17.21
C VAL A 34 18.58 -22.25 16.49
N PHE A 35 18.81 -21.99 15.21
CA PHE A 35 19.71 -22.78 14.37
C PHE A 35 21.17 -22.68 14.81
N VAL A 36 21.66 -21.47 15.12
CA VAL A 36 23.07 -21.26 15.50
C VAL A 36 23.44 -22.01 16.79
N PRO A 37 22.68 -21.90 17.91
CA PRO A 37 22.97 -22.69 19.11
C PRO A 37 22.94 -24.19 18.90
N VAL A 38 22.01 -24.69 18.08
CA VAL A 38 21.88 -26.13 17.78
C VAL A 38 23.11 -26.63 17.02
N VAL A 39 23.53 -25.93 15.96
CA VAL A 39 24.70 -26.31 15.16
C VAL A 39 25.99 -26.26 16.00
N VAL A 40 26.17 -25.22 16.81
CA VAL A 40 27.32 -25.10 17.72
C VAL A 40 27.33 -26.24 18.73
N SER A 41 26.17 -26.61 19.29
CA SER A 41 26.05 -27.73 20.22
C SER A 41 26.42 -29.06 19.55
N ILE A 42 25.95 -29.31 18.32
CA ILE A 42 26.28 -30.52 17.56
C ILE A 42 27.78 -30.55 17.22
N ALA A 43 28.38 -29.44 16.82
CA ALA A 43 29.81 -29.35 16.54
C ALA A 43 30.65 -29.65 17.79
N LEU A 44 30.24 -29.12 18.95
CA LEU A 44 30.91 -29.38 20.24
C LEU A 44 30.79 -30.85 20.66
N LEU A 45 29.60 -31.45 20.51
CA LEU A 45 29.37 -32.86 20.78
C LEU A 45 30.21 -33.76 19.86
N THR A 46 30.27 -33.41 18.57
CA THR A 46 31.08 -34.11 17.57
C THR A 46 32.57 -34.04 17.95
N PHE A 47 33.06 -32.86 18.34
CA PHE A 47 34.43 -32.70 18.82
C PHE A 47 34.73 -33.59 20.04
N LEU A 48 33.85 -33.57 21.06
CA LEU A 48 34.04 -34.36 22.28
C LEU A 48 34.02 -35.87 22.00
N LEU A 49 33.09 -36.33 21.15
CA LEU A 49 32.97 -37.75 20.80
C LEU A 49 34.24 -38.26 20.11
N TRP A 50 34.74 -37.53 19.11
CA TRP A 50 35.93 -37.91 18.35
C TRP A 50 37.23 -37.69 19.11
N TYR A 51 37.26 -36.77 20.07
CA TYR A 51 38.40 -36.63 20.98
C TYR A 51 38.58 -37.86 21.87
N TRP A 52 37.48 -38.51 22.30
CA TRP A 52 37.54 -39.70 23.16
C TRP A 52 37.68 -41.01 22.38
N LEU A 53 36.86 -41.19 21.34
CA LEU A 53 36.69 -42.46 20.61
C LEU A 53 37.43 -42.49 19.26
N GLY A 54 38.00 -41.37 18.83
CA GLY A 54 38.55 -41.24 17.48
C GLY A 54 39.91 -41.90 17.26
N PRO A 55 40.25 -42.14 15.98
CA PRO A 55 41.56 -42.65 15.57
C PRO A 55 42.68 -41.63 15.85
N GLU A 56 43.90 -42.11 16.03
CA GLU A 56 45.07 -41.23 16.14
C GLU A 56 45.41 -40.59 14.78
N PRO A 57 45.73 -39.28 14.72
CA PRO A 57 45.79 -38.29 15.79
C PRO A 57 44.41 -37.71 16.16
N LYS A 58 43.99 -37.95 17.41
CA LYS A 58 42.64 -37.65 17.90
C LYS A 58 42.28 -36.16 17.83
N LEU A 59 43.22 -35.29 18.18
CA LEU A 59 43.01 -33.83 18.19
C LEU A 59 42.74 -33.29 16.79
N SER A 60 43.56 -33.68 15.80
CA SER A 60 43.41 -33.25 14.42
C SER A 60 42.12 -33.77 13.82
N TYR A 61 41.78 -35.04 14.06
CA TYR A 61 40.54 -35.64 13.56
C TYR A 61 39.28 -34.98 14.16
N ALA A 62 39.27 -34.71 15.47
CA ALA A 62 38.17 -34.04 16.15
C ALA A 62 37.98 -32.58 15.66
N LEU A 63 39.07 -31.83 15.44
CA LEU A 63 39.02 -30.48 14.90
C LEU A 63 38.47 -30.44 13.47
N VAL A 64 38.96 -31.34 12.60
CA VAL A 64 38.52 -31.42 11.21
C VAL A 64 37.03 -31.75 11.14
N THR A 65 36.57 -32.77 11.87
CA THR A 65 35.16 -33.16 11.86
C THR A 65 34.22 -32.08 12.42
N ALA A 66 34.60 -31.41 13.52
CA ALA A 66 33.82 -30.30 14.07
C ALA A 66 33.75 -29.11 13.10
N MET A 67 34.87 -28.76 12.45
CA MET A 67 34.90 -27.71 11.44
C MET A 67 34.04 -28.08 10.22
N THR A 68 34.08 -29.34 9.77
CA THR A 68 33.22 -29.83 8.68
C THR A 68 31.74 -29.65 9.01
N VAL A 69 31.31 -29.96 10.24
CA VAL A 69 29.92 -29.72 10.69
C VAL A 69 29.54 -28.25 10.58
N LEU A 70 30.39 -27.34 11.07
CA LEU A 70 30.14 -25.89 11.01
C LEU A 70 30.08 -25.37 9.58
N VAL A 71 30.98 -25.82 8.70
CA VAL A 71 31.05 -25.38 7.30
C VAL A 71 29.83 -25.86 6.52
N ILE A 72 29.44 -27.12 6.68
CA ILE A 72 28.27 -27.69 5.97
C ILE A 72 26.96 -27.06 6.46
N ALA A 73 26.89 -26.66 7.74
CA ALA A 73 25.70 -26.06 8.31
C ALA A 73 25.46 -24.61 7.90
N CYS A 74 26.35 -23.96 7.14
CA CYS A 74 26.20 -22.54 6.80
C CYS A 74 24.90 -22.27 6.00
N PRO A 75 23.94 -21.47 6.52
CA PRO A 75 22.61 -21.33 5.92
C PRO A 75 22.59 -20.25 4.82
N CYS A 76 23.56 -20.25 3.90
CA CYS A 76 23.70 -19.21 2.86
C CYS A 76 22.42 -18.97 2.04
N ALA A 77 21.67 -20.04 1.75
CA ALA A 77 20.43 -19.95 0.98
C ALA A 77 19.28 -19.29 1.75
N LEU A 78 19.26 -19.40 3.08
CA LEU A 78 18.19 -18.87 3.92
C LEU A 78 18.11 -17.34 3.83
N GLY A 79 19.26 -16.66 3.79
CA GLY A 79 19.31 -15.19 3.70
C GLY A 79 18.85 -14.62 2.35
N LEU A 80 18.90 -15.42 1.28
CA LEU A 80 18.54 -14.99 -0.07
C LEU A 80 17.13 -15.42 -0.50
N ALA A 81 16.59 -16.49 0.08
CA ALA A 81 15.26 -17.01 -0.30
C ALA A 81 14.18 -15.92 -0.20
N THR A 82 14.15 -15.21 0.91
CA THR A 82 13.18 -14.15 1.20
C THR A 82 13.18 -12.98 0.19
N PRO A 83 14.31 -12.27 -0.04
CA PRO A 83 14.31 -11.14 -0.97
C PRO A 83 13.99 -11.57 -2.40
N ILE A 84 14.43 -12.76 -2.84
CA ILE A 84 14.13 -13.27 -4.19
C ILE A 84 12.62 -13.47 -4.36
N SER A 85 11.96 -14.10 -3.39
CA SER A 85 10.50 -14.30 -3.42
C SER A 85 9.74 -12.99 -3.44
N ILE A 86 10.16 -11.99 -2.66
CA ILE A 86 9.51 -10.67 -2.64
C ILE A 86 9.68 -9.97 -4.00
N ILE A 87 10.90 -9.92 -4.54
CA ILE A 87 11.16 -9.24 -5.82
C ILE A 87 10.36 -9.89 -6.95
N ALA A 88 10.32 -11.23 -7.00
CA ALA A 88 9.52 -11.96 -7.98
C ALA A 88 8.01 -11.67 -7.81
N GLY A 89 7.51 -11.66 -6.57
CA GLY A 89 6.11 -11.37 -6.25
C GLY A 89 5.69 -9.94 -6.63
N VAL A 90 6.52 -8.95 -6.28
CA VAL A 90 6.29 -7.54 -6.66
C VAL A 90 6.34 -7.37 -8.18
N GLY A 91 7.31 -8.01 -8.85
CA GLY A 91 7.41 -8.02 -10.31
C GLY A 91 6.15 -8.61 -10.96
N LYS A 92 5.59 -9.67 -10.38
CA LYS A 92 4.34 -10.26 -10.85
C LYS A 92 3.13 -9.35 -10.60
N ALA A 93 3.03 -8.73 -9.42
CA ALA A 93 1.96 -7.80 -9.08
C ALA A 93 1.94 -6.57 -10.03
N ALA A 94 3.12 -6.05 -10.38
CA ALA A 94 3.25 -4.93 -11.31
C ALA A 94 2.70 -5.25 -12.71
N GLN A 95 2.83 -6.51 -13.18
CA GLN A 95 2.21 -6.96 -14.43
C GLN A 95 0.67 -6.89 -14.41
N HIS A 96 0.07 -6.88 -13.22
CA HIS A 96 -1.37 -6.74 -13.02
C HIS A 96 -1.78 -5.31 -12.62
N GLY A 97 -0.89 -4.33 -12.74
CA GLY A 97 -1.17 -2.93 -12.38
C GLY A 97 -1.23 -2.68 -10.87
N ILE A 98 -0.75 -3.63 -10.05
CA ILE A 98 -0.73 -3.51 -8.59
C ILE A 98 0.65 -3.00 -8.18
N LEU A 99 0.70 -1.80 -7.61
CA LEU A 99 1.94 -1.20 -7.10
C LEU A 99 2.12 -1.49 -5.61
N ILE A 100 3.14 -2.30 -5.30
CA ILE A 100 3.51 -2.64 -3.92
C ILE A 100 4.78 -1.86 -3.55
N ARG A 101 4.67 -0.94 -2.59
CA ARG A 101 5.77 -0.04 -2.21
C ARG A 101 6.80 -0.65 -1.25
N ASN A 102 6.41 -1.66 -0.49
CA ASN A 102 7.24 -2.33 0.51
C ASN A 102 6.95 -3.84 0.56
N GLY A 103 8.00 -4.64 0.80
CA GLY A 103 7.88 -6.10 0.86
C GLY A 103 6.95 -6.59 2.00
N ASP A 104 6.88 -5.86 3.11
CA ASP A 104 5.98 -6.20 4.23
C ASP A 104 4.50 -6.08 3.84
N ALA A 105 4.12 -5.13 2.99
CA ALA A 105 2.72 -5.03 2.55
C ALA A 105 2.31 -6.23 1.70
N LEU A 106 3.22 -6.83 0.92
CA LEU A 106 2.93 -8.05 0.18
C LEU A 106 2.59 -9.22 1.12
N GLN A 107 3.29 -9.32 2.25
CA GLN A 107 3.00 -10.35 3.25
C GLN A 107 1.73 -10.05 4.03
N GLN A 108 1.57 -8.83 4.53
CA GLN A 108 0.37 -8.43 5.25
C GLN A 108 -0.86 -8.62 4.38
N ALA A 109 -0.78 -8.31 3.07
CA ALA A 109 -1.86 -8.55 2.13
C ALA A 109 -2.32 -10.02 2.06
N ALA A 110 -1.42 -10.98 2.32
CA ALA A 110 -1.79 -12.40 2.38
C ALA A 110 -2.54 -12.77 3.66
N GLU A 111 -2.42 -11.97 4.72
CA GLU A 111 -3.09 -12.18 6.02
C GLU A 111 -4.36 -11.33 6.18
N ILE A 112 -4.66 -10.43 5.24
CA ILE A 112 -5.87 -9.59 5.28
C ILE A 112 -7.12 -10.47 5.16
N ASP A 113 -8.01 -10.37 6.15
CA ASP A 113 -9.34 -10.98 6.15
C ASP A 113 -10.47 -9.97 5.87
N THR A 114 -10.22 -8.69 6.16
CA THR A 114 -11.21 -7.62 6.15
C THR A 114 -10.68 -6.43 5.35
N VAL A 115 -11.46 -5.98 4.37
CA VAL A 115 -11.13 -4.80 3.57
C VAL A 115 -12.16 -3.71 3.84
N VAL A 116 -11.70 -2.59 4.40
CA VAL A 116 -12.51 -1.38 4.56
C VAL A 116 -12.17 -0.45 3.41
N LEU A 117 -13.17 -0.15 2.59
CA LEU A 117 -13.01 0.71 1.41
C LEU A 117 -13.56 2.10 1.70
N ASP A 118 -12.80 3.12 1.33
CA ASP A 118 -13.36 4.46 1.21
C ASP A 118 -14.34 4.51 0.02
N LYS A 119 -15.39 5.33 0.10
CA LYS A 119 -16.38 5.42 -0.99
C LYS A 119 -15.89 6.37 -2.08
N THR A 120 -15.43 7.55 -1.68
CA THR A 120 -15.18 8.65 -2.62
C THR A 120 -13.82 8.48 -3.25
N GLY A 121 -13.75 8.34 -4.58
CA GLY A 121 -12.48 8.17 -5.30
C GLY A 121 -11.90 6.75 -5.29
N THR A 122 -12.48 5.82 -4.52
CA THR A 122 -12.15 4.38 -4.56
C THR A 122 -13.28 3.57 -5.20
N LEU A 123 -14.47 3.56 -4.57
CA LEU A 123 -15.65 2.91 -5.16
C LEU A 123 -16.34 3.77 -6.22
N THR A 124 -16.25 5.09 -6.07
CA THR A 124 -16.87 6.07 -6.97
C THR A 124 -15.80 6.85 -7.71
N ALA A 125 -16.14 7.42 -8.87
CA ALA A 125 -15.23 8.23 -9.69
C ALA A 125 -14.78 9.55 -9.01
N GLY A 126 -15.31 9.89 -7.82
CA GLY A 126 -14.93 11.09 -7.08
C GLY A 126 -15.39 12.40 -7.72
N LYS A 127 -16.20 12.34 -8.78
CA LYS A 127 -16.73 13.50 -9.50
C LYS A 127 -18.25 13.40 -9.58
N PRO A 128 -18.98 14.46 -9.18
CA PRO A 128 -20.43 14.49 -9.33
C PRO A 128 -20.81 14.48 -10.82
N VAL A 129 -21.91 13.80 -11.15
CA VAL A 129 -22.47 13.71 -12.50
C VAL A 129 -23.98 13.96 -12.40
N LEU A 130 -24.52 14.75 -13.32
CA LEU A 130 -25.96 14.96 -13.42
C LEU A 130 -26.66 13.66 -13.82
N GLN A 131 -27.49 13.10 -12.93
CA GLN A 131 -28.17 11.83 -13.14
C GLN A 131 -29.62 11.98 -13.64
N GLY A 132 -30.31 13.02 -13.17
CA GLY A 132 -31.71 13.24 -13.51
C GLY A 132 -32.13 14.67 -13.21
N ILE A 133 -33.15 15.12 -13.93
CA ILE A 133 -33.78 16.42 -13.75
C ILE A 133 -35.26 16.16 -13.54
N HIS A 134 -35.83 16.75 -12.50
CA HIS A 134 -37.25 16.66 -12.20
C HIS A 134 -37.86 18.04 -12.33
N VAL A 135 -38.79 18.18 -13.28
CA VAL A 135 -39.46 19.45 -13.58
C VAL A 135 -40.91 19.44 -13.09
N ALA A 136 -41.44 20.62 -12.78
CA ALA A 136 -42.85 20.78 -12.48
C ALA A 136 -43.71 20.51 -13.73
N ALA A 137 -44.99 20.16 -13.52
CA ALA A 137 -45.91 19.86 -14.61
C ALA A 137 -45.99 21.02 -15.63
N GLY A 138 -45.80 20.70 -16.91
CA GLY A 138 -45.84 21.68 -18.01
C GLY A 138 -44.53 22.43 -18.26
N GLN A 139 -43.44 22.11 -17.56
CA GLN A 139 -42.12 22.67 -17.85
C GLN A 139 -41.26 21.73 -18.70
N ASP A 140 -40.41 22.33 -19.54
CA ASP A 140 -39.44 21.61 -20.36
C ASP A 140 -38.12 21.41 -19.59
N GLU A 141 -37.71 20.15 -19.50
CA GLU A 141 -36.48 19.72 -18.85
C GLU A 141 -35.24 20.34 -19.50
N ASN A 142 -35.20 20.38 -20.84
CA ASN A 142 -34.06 20.92 -21.56
C ASN A 142 -33.96 22.43 -21.38
N ARG A 143 -35.09 23.13 -21.40
CA ARG A 143 -35.11 24.57 -21.10
C ARG A 143 -34.64 24.86 -19.68
N LEU A 144 -35.06 24.08 -18.68
CA LEU A 144 -34.58 24.25 -17.30
C LEU A 144 -33.07 24.01 -17.21
N LEU A 145 -32.58 22.90 -17.77
CA LEU A 145 -31.15 22.59 -17.77
C LEU A 145 -30.33 23.67 -18.46
N GLN A 146 -30.81 24.20 -19.58
CA GLN A 146 -30.17 25.29 -20.31
C GLN A 146 -30.04 26.54 -19.44
N LEU A 147 -31.10 26.93 -18.73
CA LEU A 147 -31.09 28.11 -17.85
C LEU A 147 -30.10 27.92 -16.69
N VAL A 148 -30.18 26.79 -15.99
CA VAL A 148 -29.31 26.51 -14.84
C VAL A 148 -27.84 26.40 -15.27
N ALA A 149 -27.56 25.69 -16.38
CA ALA A 149 -26.20 25.57 -16.89
C ALA A 149 -25.61 26.90 -17.35
N SER A 150 -26.46 27.81 -17.86
CA SER A 150 -26.03 29.17 -18.18
C SER A 150 -25.66 29.91 -16.89
N LEU A 151 -26.52 29.89 -15.86
CA LEU A 151 -26.27 30.54 -14.55
C LEU A 151 -24.97 30.05 -13.93
N GLU A 152 -24.73 28.75 -14.01
CA GLU A 152 -23.57 28.09 -13.44
C GLU A 152 -22.26 28.32 -14.24
N GLN A 153 -22.24 29.12 -15.31
CA GLN A 153 -20.99 29.43 -16.04
C GLN A 153 -19.93 30.11 -15.18
N GLY A 154 -20.33 31.01 -14.27
CA GLY A 154 -19.40 31.74 -13.39
C GLY A 154 -18.92 30.96 -12.15
N SER A 155 -19.46 29.76 -11.92
CA SER A 155 -19.19 28.97 -10.71
C SER A 155 -18.07 27.94 -10.91
N GLU A 156 -17.15 27.86 -9.95
CA GLU A 156 -16.09 26.84 -9.87
C GLU A 156 -16.52 25.61 -9.05
N HIS A 157 -17.76 25.60 -8.54
CA HIS A 157 -18.22 24.52 -7.68
C HIS A 157 -18.31 23.19 -8.47
N PRO A 158 -17.89 22.03 -7.91
CA PRO A 158 -17.94 20.74 -8.62
C PRO A 158 -19.34 20.37 -9.16
N LEU A 159 -20.42 20.80 -8.48
CA LEU A 159 -21.79 20.60 -8.94
C LEU A 159 -22.14 21.45 -10.17
N ALA A 160 -21.65 22.69 -10.23
CA ALA A 160 -21.81 23.57 -11.38
C ALA A 160 -21.19 22.93 -12.62
N GLN A 161 -19.98 22.38 -12.47
CA GLN A 161 -19.31 21.63 -13.53
C GLN A 161 -20.14 20.42 -13.99
N ALA A 162 -20.71 19.65 -13.07
CA ALA A 162 -21.56 18.51 -13.41
C ALA A 162 -22.81 18.92 -14.22
N ILE A 163 -23.43 20.05 -13.88
CA ILE A 163 -24.59 20.61 -14.59
C ILE A 163 -24.18 21.09 -16.00
N ARG A 164 -23.09 21.85 -16.11
CA ARG A 164 -22.58 22.33 -17.42
C ARG A 164 -22.21 21.17 -18.34
N THR A 165 -21.54 20.14 -17.82
CA THR A 165 -21.26 18.92 -18.59
C THR A 165 -22.55 18.20 -19.01
N GLY A 166 -23.55 18.13 -18.14
CA GLY A 166 -24.86 17.57 -18.47
C GLY A 166 -25.56 18.32 -19.61
N ALA A 167 -25.53 19.65 -19.60
CA ALA A 167 -26.08 20.48 -20.67
C ALA A 167 -25.30 20.34 -21.99
N GLY A 168 -23.97 20.31 -21.92
CA GLY A 168 -23.09 20.10 -23.06
C GLY A 168 -23.30 18.74 -23.74
N ASN A 169 -23.51 17.68 -22.95
CA ASN A 169 -23.83 16.33 -23.47
C ASN A 169 -25.19 16.28 -24.19
N ARG A 170 -26.09 17.23 -23.92
CA ARG A 170 -27.37 17.40 -24.63
C ARG A 170 -27.33 18.46 -25.72
N GLU A 171 -26.14 18.98 -26.02
CA GLU A 171 -25.90 20.01 -27.04
C GLU A 171 -26.77 21.28 -26.84
N LEU A 172 -27.09 21.61 -25.58
CA LEU A 172 -27.89 22.78 -25.26
C LEU A 172 -27.02 24.05 -25.34
N PRO A 173 -27.43 25.07 -26.13
CA PRO A 173 -26.64 26.28 -26.26
C PRO A 173 -26.69 27.10 -24.98
N VAL A 174 -25.56 27.65 -24.58
CA VAL A 174 -25.48 28.48 -23.38
C VAL A 174 -26.01 29.89 -23.69
N LEU A 175 -26.78 30.45 -22.77
CA LEU A 175 -27.30 31.81 -22.86
C LEU A 175 -26.30 32.79 -22.25
N GLU A 176 -26.26 34.01 -22.78
CA GLU A 176 -25.48 35.10 -22.21
C GLU A 176 -26.07 35.54 -20.87
N ILE A 177 -25.22 35.80 -19.88
CA ILE A 177 -25.62 36.19 -18.53
C ILE A 177 -25.03 37.55 -18.19
N THR A 178 -25.88 38.40 -17.66
CA THR A 178 -25.53 39.68 -17.06
C THR A 178 -25.73 39.59 -15.54
N ASP A 179 -24.95 40.37 -14.78
CA ASP A 179 -25.13 40.54 -13.33
C ASP A 179 -24.99 39.25 -12.47
N PHE A 180 -24.05 38.37 -12.84
CA PHE A 180 -23.74 37.18 -12.04
C PHE A 180 -23.28 37.56 -10.61
N SER A 181 -23.89 36.92 -9.61
CA SER A 181 -23.49 37.07 -8.20
C SER A 181 -23.41 35.70 -7.56
N SER A 182 -22.56 35.53 -6.55
CA SER A 182 -22.53 34.30 -5.74
C SER A 182 -22.69 34.67 -4.27
N ILE A 183 -23.57 33.96 -3.59
CA ILE A 183 -23.88 34.17 -2.17
C ILE A 183 -23.43 32.93 -1.42
N SER A 184 -22.38 33.07 -0.61
CA SER A 184 -21.85 31.97 0.19
C SER A 184 -22.95 31.30 1.03
N GLY A 185 -23.05 29.98 0.91
CA GLY A 185 -24.06 29.17 1.60
C GLY A 185 -25.48 29.21 1.00
N HIS A 186 -25.73 30.03 -0.03
CA HIS A 186 -27.04 30.15 -0.70
C HIS A 186 -27.00 29.77 -2.18
N GLY A 187 -25.81 29.78 -2.80
CA GLY A 187 -25.59 29.37 -4.19
C GLY A 187 -25.15 30.54 -5.05
N ILE A 188 -25.61 30.52 -6.30
CA ILE A 188 -25.50 31.61 -7.27
C ILE A 188 -26.87 32.22 -7.53
#